data_AF-A0A1G8EEJ0-F1
#
_entry.id   AF-A0A1G8EEJ0-F1
#
_cell.length_a   1.000
_cell.length_b   1.000
_cell.length_c   1.000
_cell.angle_alpha   90.00
_cell.angle_beta   90.00
_cell.angle_gamma   90.00
#
_symmetry.space_group_name_H-M   'P 1'
#
loop_
_entity.id
_entity.type
_entity.pdbx_description
1 polymer ?
#
loop_
_entity_poly.entity_id
_entity_poly.type
_entity_poly.pdbx_seq_one_letter_code
_entity_poly.pdbx_strand_id
1 'polypeptide(L)'
;MPSSDLPPLPPLVAYRHRPAWLRAWWLTDLGVWLADIYWADSRPEPDTLDNRMFIVERRVPAEEVARVDGQDYSRVPRRHT
;
A
#
# COMPACT_ATOMS: atom_id res chain seq x y z
N MET A 1 21.69 19.60 -13.78
CA MET A 1 21.62 18.85 -12.51
C MET A 1 20.84 17.58 -12.79
N PRO A 2 21.34 16.37 -12.48
CA PRO A 2 20.50 15.19 -12.60
C PRO A 2 19.42 15.33 -11.52
N SER A 3 18.17 15.54 -11.94
CA SER A 3 17.02 15.30 -11.07
C SER A 3 17.21 13.91 -10.50
N SER A 4 17.34 13.79 -9.18
CA SER A 4 17.31 12.48 -8.54
C SER A 4 16.02 11.80 -8.98
N ASP A 5 16.13 10.81 -9.87
CA ASP A 5 15.06 9.88 -10.22
C ASP A 5 14.79 9.01 -8.99
N LEU A 6 14.28 9.64 -7.94
CA LEU A 6 13.63 8.93 -6.86
C LEU A 6 12.49 8.15 -7.52
N PRO A 7 12.42 6.83 -7.32
CA PRO A 7 11.32 6.06 -7.86
C PRO A 7 10.01 6.71 -7.41
N PRO A 8 9.00 6.82 -8.28
CA PRO A 8 7.75 7.47 -7.94
C PRO A 8 7.20 6.84 -6.67
N LEU A 9 6.84 7.68 -5.69
CA LEU A 9 6.23 7.21 -4.45
C LEU A 9 4.96 6.43 -4.81
N PRO A 10 4.77 5.21 -4.25
CA PRO A 10 3.55 4.46 -4.48
C PRO A 10 2.32 5.28 -4.09
N PRO A 11 1.23 5.22 -4.87
CA PRO A 11 0.05 6.03 -4.59
C PRO A 11 -0.64 5.60 -3.30
N LEU A 12 -1.24 6.57 -2.61
CA LEU A 12 -2.05 6.31 -1.43
C LEU A 12 -3.40 5.68 -1.79
N VAL A 13 -3.89 4.80 -0.94
CA VAL A 13 -5.22 4.22 -0.95
C VAL A 13 -5.79 4.24 0.47
N ALA A 14 -7.12 4.24 0.58
CA ALA A 14 -7.79 4.03 1.86
C ALA A 14 -8.15 2.54 2.00
N TYR A 15 -7.73 1.92 3.10
CA TYR A 15 -8.07 0.55 3.45
C TYR A 15 -8.65 0.56 4.86
N ARG A 16 -9.88 0.07 5.10
CA ARG A 16 -10.49 0.02 6.46
C ARG A 16 -10.28 1.29 7.31
N HIS A 17 -10.54 2.46 6.70
CA HIS A 17 -10.39 3.79 7.31
C HIS A 17 -8.97 4.21 7.71
N ARG A 18 -7.93 3.53 7.21
CA ARG A 18 -6.53 3.95 7.36
C ARG A 18 -5.88 4.22 5.99
N PRO A 19 -4.94 5.18 5.92
CA PRO A 19 -4.11 5.34 4.73
C PRO A 19 -3.14 4.17 4.59
N ALA A 20 -2.99 3.67 3.37
CA ALA A 20 -1.99 2.69 2.98
C ALA A 20 -1.41 3.06 1.61
N TRP A 21 -0.24 2.54 1.31
CA TRP A 21 0.41 2.69 0.01
C TRP A 21 0.15 1.46 -0.84
N LEU A 22 -0.17 1.67 -2.11
CA LEU A 22 -0.45 0.61 -3.07
C LEU A 22 0.81 0.26 -3.87
N ARG A 23 1.34 -0.94 -3.64
CA ARG A 23 2.57 -1.44 -4.26
C ARG A 23 2.34 -2.08 -5.62
N ALA A 24 1.27 -2.85 -5.77
CA ALA A 24 0.94 -3.56 -7.01
C ALA A 24 -0.52 -4.01 -7.03
N TRP A 25 -1.03 -4.27 -8.24
CA TRP A 25 -2.22 -5.08 -8.46
C TRP A 25 -1.82 -6.49 -8.87
N TRP A 26 -2.49 -7.49 -8.32
CA TRP A 26 -2.27 -8.90 -8.66
C TRP A 26 -3.55 -9.51 -9.22
N LEU A 27 -3.48 -10.12 -10.39
CA LEU A 27 -4.57 -10.94 -10.91
C LEU A 27 -4.31 -12.40 -10.51
N THR A 28 -5.25 -13.01 -9.80
CA THR A 28 -5.18 -14.43 -9.47
C THR A 28 -5.56 -15.30 -10.66
N ASP A 29 -5.21 -16.59 -10.60
CA ASP A 29 -5.60 -17.58 -11.62
C ASP A 29 -7.11 -17.73 -11.79
N LEU A 30 -7.88 -17.33 -10.77
CA LEU A 30 -9.34 -17.31 -10.77
C LEU A 30 -9.93 -16.00 -11.35
N GLY A 31 -9.08 -15.11 -11.86
CA GLY A 31 -9.50 -13.84 -12.45
C GLY A 31 -9.86 -12.76 -11.42
N VAL A 32 -9.47 -12.92 -10.15
CA VAL A 32 -9.75 -11.95 -9.08
C VAL A 32 -8.58 -10.98 -8.93
N TRP A 33 -8.87 -9.68 -8.88
CA TRP A 33 -7.86 -8.66 -8.62
C TRP A 33 -7.64 -8.48 -7.11
N LEU A 34 -6.37 -8.49 -6.71
CA LEU A 34 -5.90 -8.21 -5.36
C LEU A 34 -5.04 -6.94 -5.37
N ALA A 35 -5.14 -6.15 -4.31
CA ALA A 35 -4.26 -5.03 -4.01
C ALA A 35 -3.15 -5.49 -3.06
N ASP A 36 -1.90 -5.28 -3.44
CA ASP A 36 -0.73 -5.42 -2.58
C ASP A 36 -0.44 -4.06 -1.93
N ILE A 37 -0.75 -3.95 -0.64
CA ILE A 37 -0.70 -2.69 0.11
C ILE A 37 0.24 -2.79 1.31
N TYR A 38 0.74 -1.64 1.76
CA TYR A 38 1.45 -1.55 3.03
C TYR A 38 1.15 -0.26 3.78
N TRP A 39 1.26 -0.26 5.10
CA TRP A 39 1.14 0.94 5.94
C TRP A 39 2.09 0.87 7.14
N ALA A 40 2.42 2.04 7.68
CA ALA A 40 3.11 2.12 8.96
C ALA A 40 2.08 1.97 10.09
N ASP A 41 2.33 1.04 11.00
CA ASP A 41 1.54 0.84 12.20
C ASP A 41 2.43 1.07 13.43
N SER A 42 1.82 1.54 14.51
CA SER A 42 2.49 1.75 15.79
C SER A 42 1.74 0.94 16.83
N ARG A 43 2.39 -0.08 17.38
CA ARG A 43 1.84 -0.79 18.53
C ARG A 43 2.48 -0.22 19.78
N PRO A 44 1.67 0.26 20.74
CA PRO A 44 2.21 0.56 22.05
C PRO A 44 2.73 -0.75 22.65
N GLU A 45 4.01 -0.81 22.96
CA GLU A 45 4.58 -1.90 23.74
C GLU A 45 4.16 -1.64 25.19
N PRO A 46 3.39 -2.54 25.83
CA PRO A 46 3.04 -2.35 27.23
C PRO A 46 4.34 -2.33 28.02
N ASP A 47 4.55 -1.25 28.78
CA ASP A 47 5.68 -0.99 29.68
C ASP A 47 6.90 -0.23 29.12
N THR A 48 6.86 0.28 27.88
CA THR A 48 7.88 1.22 27.36
C THR A 48 7.27 2.48 26.71
N LEU A 49 7.93 3.63 26.87
CA LEU A 49 7.59 4.89 26.16
C LEU A 49 7.99 4.84 24.67
N ASP A 50 8.59 3.74 24.21
CA ASP A 50 9.04 3.56 22.83
C ASP A 50 7.89 3.05 21.96
N ASN A 51 7.29 3.96 21.19
CA ASN A 51 6.40 3.59 20.09
C ASN A 51 7.24 2.99 18.96
N ARG A 52 7.36 1.66 18.92
CA ARG A 52 7.95 0.97 17.77
C ARG A 52 7.02 1.09 16.56
N MET A 53 7.48 1.80 15.53
CA MET A 53 6.87 1.77 14.20
C MET A 53 7.31 0.51 13.47
N PHE A 54 6.36 -0.16 12.82
CA PHE A 54 6.65 -1.26 11.90
C PHE A 54 5.80 -1.13 10.64
N ILE A 55 6.30 -1.69 9.54
CA ILE A 55 5.57 -1.74 8.28
C ILE A 55 4.73 -3.02 8.26
N VAL A 56 3.44 -2.87 8.01
CA VAL A 56 2.53 -3.99 7.74
C VAL A 56 2.34 -4.10 6.24
N GLU A 57 2.62 -5.26 5.67
CA GLU A 57 2.34 -5.58 4.28
C GLU A 57 1.15 -6.54 4.21
N ARG A 58 0.24 -6.32 3.26
CA ARG A 58 -0.94 -7.17 3.09
C ARG A 58 -1.39 -7.22 1.63
N ARG A 59 -1.80 -8.41 1.20
CA ARG A 59 -2.56 -8.60 -0.03
C ARG A 59 -4.05 -8.73 0.31
N VAL A 60 -4.87 -7.88 -0.27
CA VAL A 60 -6.32 -7.79 0.01
C VAL A 60 -7.11 -7.76 -1.30
N PRO A 61 -8.40 -8.11 -1.29
CA PRO A 61 -9.25 -7.92 -2.48
C PRO A 61 -9.24 -6.46 -2.94
N ALA A 62 -9.18 -6.22 -4.25
CA ALA A 62 -9.08 -4.87 -4.81
C ALA A 62 -10.29 -3.98 -4.46
N GLU A 63 -11.45 -4.57 -4.21
CA GLU A 63 -12.66 -3.91 -3.75
C GLU A 63 -12.60 -3.45 -2.28
N GLU A 64 -11.69 -3.98 -1.46
CA GLU A 64 -11.49 -3.51 -0.08
C GLU A 64 -10.68 -2.21 0.00
N VAL A 65 -10.09 -1.76 -1.12
CA VAL A 65 -9.29 -0.52 -1.17
C VAL A 65 -10.00 0.56 -1.98
N ALA A 66 -10.07 1.77 -1.43
CA ALA A 66 -10.59 2.94 -2.12
C ALA A 66 -9.44 3.81 -2.63
N ARG A 67 -9.59 4.34 -3.85
CA ARG A 67 -8.67 5.34 -4.40
C ARG A 67 -8.84 6.66 -3.67
N VAL A 68 -7.73 7.36 -3.48
CA VAL A 68 -7.68 8.72 -2.94
C VAL A 68 -7.56 9.69 -4.10
N ASP A 69 -8.36 10.74 -4.08
CA ASP A 69 -8.36 11.75 -5.14
C ASP A 69 -6.99 12.44 -5.28
N GLY A 70 -6.60 12.71 -6.53
CA GLY A 70 -5.32 13.36 -6.84
C GLY A 70 -4.10 12.44 -6.83
N GLN A 71 -4.25 11.15 -6.54
CA GLN A 71 -3.16 10.16 -6.66
C GLN A 71 -3.06 9.61 -8.10
N ASP A 72 -1.84 9.41 -8.58
CA ASP A 72 -1.57 8.77 -9.88
C ASP A 72 -1.39 7.26 -9.72
N TYR A 73 -2.33 6.49 -10.28
CA TYR A 73 -2.31 5.03 -10.26
C TYR A 73 -1.79 4.40 -11.54
N SER A 74 -1.46 5.20 -12.57
CA SER A 74 -1.05 4.70 -13.89
C SER A 74 0.24 3.89 -13.85
N ARG A 75 1.10 4.18 -12.87
CA ARG A 75 2.41 3.54 -12.68
C ARG A 75 2.39 2.36 -11.73
N VAL A 76 1.23 1.98 -11.16
CA VAL A 76 1.14 0.84 -10.27
C VAL A 76 1.32 -0.45 -11.08
N PRO A 77 2.33 -1.28 -10.78
CA PRO A 77 2.56 -2.53 -11.49
C PRO A 77 1.34 -3.45 -11.43
N ARG A 78 1.04 -4.10 -12.55
CA ARG A 78 0.06 -5.19 -12.65
C ARG A 78 0.81 -6.51 -12.81
N ARG A 79 0.51 -7.48 -11.96
CA ARG A 79 1.19 -8.77 -11.86
C ARG A 79 0.17 -9.90 -11.93
N HIS A 80 0.65 -11.08 -12.29
CA HIS A 80 -0.12 -12.32 -12.30
C HIS A 80 0.52 -13.26 -11.27
N THR A 81 -0.30 -14.04 -10.56
CA THR A 81 0.21 -15.06 -9.63
C THR A 81 0.82 -16.26 -10.34
#